data_AF-G5BPL5-F1
#
_entry.id   AF-G5BPL5-F1
#
_cell.length_a   1.000
_cell.length_b   1.000
_cell.length_c   1.000
_cell.angle_alpha   90.00
_cell.angle_beta   90.00
_cell.angle_gamma   90.00
#
_symmetry.space_group_name_H-M   'P 1'
#
loop_
_entity.id
_entity.type
_entity.pdbx_description
1 polymer ?
#
loop_
_entity_poly.entity_id
_entity_poly.type
_entity_poly.pdbx_seq_one_letter_code
_entity_poly.pdbx_strand_id
1 'polypeptide(L)'
;MFSSCFLTSQGSGFRRSPRGGLGRIERPPVSRHPKRLWPFSQSSKGENASRQNYEVRGCLEILLEDARKSMVKDLVPSVLRGDTWFLHRFFQSYRSVGTTQQVLELLLKRPLPCLPAPSAISTVLGTWLDAYHQDFQEPPDFPCLKQLVEYVQLRFPDSDLEHSAHLLLAQLQDPVPKEAKSEGEE
;
A
#
# COMPACT_ATOMS: atom_id res chain seq x y z
N MET A 1 -7.28 30.41 42.70
CA MET A 1 -7.24 30.11 44.16
C MET A 1 -8.52 29.36 44.51
N PHE A 2 -8.48 28.58 45.60
CA PHE A 2 -9.49 27.57 46.01
C PHE A 2 -9.52 26.35 45.06
N SER A 3 -9.03 25.15 45.43
CA SER A 3 -9.19 24.33 46.66
C SER A 3 -10.60 23.75 46.76
N SER A 4 -10.87 22.48 47.01
CA SER A 4 -10.18 21.17 47.13
C SER A 4 -11.26 20.23 47.74
N CYS A 5 -11.03 18.92 47.82
CA CYS A 5 -11.66 18.01 48.81
C CYS A 5 -13.18 17.68 48.64
N PHE A 6 -13.71 16.52 49.07
CA PHE A 6 -13.19 15.15 49.34
C PHE A 6 -14.43 14.23 49.58
N LEU A 7 -14.21 13.00 50.06
CA LEU A 7 -15.16 11.93 50.48
C LEU A 7 -15.77 11.11 49.32
N THR A 8 -15.64 9.79 49.20
CA THR A 8 -15.57 8.62 50.13
C THR A 8 -16.88 8.27 50.86
N SER A 9 -17.45 7.09 50.60
CA SER A 9 -18.11 6.27 51.63
C SER A 9 -18.37 4.82 51.14
N GLN A 10 -18.06 3.84 52.00
CA GLN A 10 -18.66 2.49 52.17
C GLN A 10 -18.89 1.58 50.93
N GLY A 11 -18.64 0.26 50.97
CA GLY A 11 -18.87 -0.71 52.05
C GLY A 11 -20.06 -1.60 51.62
N SER A 12 -20.01 -2.92 51.62
CA SER A 12 -19.58 -3.83 52.69
C SER A 12 -19.34 -5.25 52.13
N GLY A 13 -18.66 -6.11 52.89
CA GLY A 13 -18.58 -7.55 52.60
C GLY A 13 -19.49 -8.38 53.50
N PHE A 14 -19.88 -9.58 53.07
CA PHE A 14 -20.50 -10.58 53.96
C PHE A 14 -19.98 -12.01 53.75
N ARG A 15 -20.11 -12.83 54.80
CA ARG A 15 -19.30 -14.03 55.07
C ARG A 15 -19.84 -15.34 54.43
N ARG A 16 -18.96 -16.35 54.40
CA ARG A 16 -19.24 -17.77 54.06
C ARG A 16 -19.85 -18.58 55.22
N SER A 17 -20.35 -19.79 54.87
CA SER A 17 -20.36 -21.08 55.65
C SER A 17 -21.69 -21.48 56.34
N PRO A 18 -21.88 -22.77 56.79
CA PRO A 18 -21.71 -24.06 56.07
C PRO A 18 -22.76 -25.19 56.44
N ARG A 19 -22.59 -26.43 55.90
CA ARG A 19 -23.30 -27.74 56.21
C ARG A 19 -24.72 -27.87 55.60
N GLY A 20 -25.33 -29.02 55.25
CA GLY A 20 -25.00 -30.46 55.24
C GLY A 20 -26.26 -31.31 55.60
N GLY A 21 -26.58 -32.51 55.08
CA GLY A 21 -26.00 -33.41 54.05
C GLY A 21 -26.67 -34.82 54.03
N LEU A 22 -26.36 -35.67 53.01
CA LEU A 22 -26.74 -37.10 52.80
C LEU A 22 -28.20 -37.51 52.46
N GLY A 23 -28.33 -38.37 51.43
CA GLY A 23 -29.49 -39.22 51.16
C GLY A 23 -29.26 -40.16 49.94
N ARG A 24 -29.30 -41.49 50.13
CA ARG A 24 -29.24 -42.51 49.05
C ARG A 24 -30.56 -43.30 49.02
N ILE A 25 -31.15 -43.51 47.83
CA ILE A 25 -32.03 -44.65 47.50
C ILE A 25 -31.68 -45.11 46.06
N GLU A 26 -32.00 -46.35 45.71
CA GLU A 26 -31.30 -47.19 44.71
C GLU A 26 -31.85 -47.16 43.26
N ARG A 27 -31.16 -47.85 42.35
CA ARG A 27 -31.54 -48.11 40.94
C ARG A 27 -32.32 -49.44 40.83
N PRO A 28 -33.03 -49.71 39.72
CA PRO A 28 -32.46 -50.62 38.71
C PRO A 28 -32.80 -50.17 37.25
N PRO A 29 -32.78 -50.99 36.16
CA PRO A 29 -31.71 -50.85 35.17
C PRO A 29 -32.18 -50.73 33.69
N VAL A 30 -31.21 -50.90 32.77
CA VAL A 30 -31.31 -51.18 31.32
C VAL A 30 -31.07 -50.00 30.35
N SER A 31 -29.84 -50.02 29.81
CA SER A 31 -29.45 -49.73 28.42
C SER A 31 -30.10 -48.57 27.64
N ARG A 32 -29.27 -47.60 27.24
CA ARG A 32 -28.67 -47.59 25.88
C ARG A 32 -27.49 -46.62 25.81
N HIS A 33 -26.47 -46.99 25.03
CA HIS A 33 -25.29 -46.14 24.80
C HIS A 33 -25.68 -44.81 24.14
N PRO A 34 -25.14 -43.66 24.57
CA PRO A 34 -25.01 -42.53 23.68
C PRO A 34 -23.98 -42.92 22.61
N LYS A 35 -24.46 -43.22 21.40
CA LYS A 35 -23.57 -43.33 20.23
C LYS A 35 -22.85 -41.99 20.09
N ARG A 36 -21.51 -42.06 19.94
CA ARG A 36 -20.60 -40.93 19.71
C ARG A 36 -21.24 -39.87 18.80
N LEU A 37 -21.63 -38.72 19.38
CA LEU A 37 -21.90 -37.50 18.62
C LEU A 37 -20.57 -36.82 18.26
N TRP A 38 -19.74 -37.55 17.52
CA TRP A 38 -18.66 -36.97 16.73
C TRP A 38 -18.30 -37.91 15.56
N PRO A 39 -19.01 -37.85 14.43
CA PRO A 39 -18.42 -38.24 13.17
C PRO A 39 -17.36 -37.20 12.83
N PHE A 40 -16.12 -37.55 13.18
CA PHE A 40 -14.92 -37.31 12.40
C PHE A 40 -15.11 -36.38 11.18
N SER A 41 -14.64 -35.14 11.33
CA SER A 41 -13.95 -34.38 10.28
C SER A 41 -14.44 -34.59 8.85
N GLN A 42 -15.37 -33.76 8.38
CA GLN A 42 -15.48 -33.50 6.94
C GLN A 42 -14.16 -32.89 6.47
N SER A 43 -13.28 -33.74 5.94
CA SER A 43 -12.04 -33.32 5.29
C SER A 43 -12.33 -32.80 3.87
N SER A 44 -13.10 -31.72 3.77
CA SER A 44 -13.08 -30.81 2.61
C SER A 44 -11.85 -29.87 2.69
N LYS A 45 -10.70 -30.44 3.09
CA LYS A 45 -9.48 -29.74 3.44
C LYS A 45 -8.62 -29.51 2.20
N GLY A 46 -8.94 -28.47 1.43
CA GLY A 46 -8.03 -27.94 0.39
C GLY A 46 -8.69 -27.05 -0.65
N GLU A 47 -9.79 -27.49 -1.24
CA GLU A 47 -10.22 -26.91 -2.53
C GLU A 47 -11.02 -25.61 -2.39
N ASN A 48 -12.15 -25.56 -1.67
CA ASN A 48 -13.00 -24.35 -1.63
C ASN A 48 -12.31 -23.11 -1.04
N ALA A 49 -11.47 -23.28 -0.01
CA ALA A 49 -10.71 -22.16 0.56
C ALA A 49 -9.68 -21.60 -0.44
N SER A 50 -9.07 -22.47 -1.24
CA SER A 50 -8.18 -22.07 -2.33
C SER A 50 -8.93 -21.37 -3.46
N ARG A 51 -10.18 -21.79 -3.75
CA ARG A 51 -11.03 -21.14 -4.75
C ARG A 51 -11.42 -19.71 -4.34
N GLN A 52 -11.98 -19.56 -3.15
CA GLN A 52 -12.38 -18.24 -2.63
C GLN A 52 -11.17 -17.29 -2.49
N ASN A 53 -9.96 -17.80 -2.21
CA ASN A 53 -8.76 -16.97 -2.21
C ASN A 53 -8.33 -16.46 -3.60
N TYR A 54 -8.57 -17.19 -4.70
CA TYR A 54 -8.33 -16.61 -6.04
C TYR A 54 -9.39 -15.55 -6.40
N GLU A 55 -10.65 -15.75 -5.98
CA GLU A 55 -11.76 -14.82 -6.26
C GLU A 55 -11.55 -13.50 -5.52
N VAL A 56 -11.26 -13.56 -4.20
CA VAL A 56 -10.97 -12.38 -3.39
C VAL A 56 -9.70 -11.67 -3.87
N ARG A 57 -8.64 -12.41 -4.26
CA ARG A 57 -7.42 -11.80 -4.83
C ARG A 57 -7.68 -11.13 -6.19
N GLY A 58 -8.50 -11.73 -7.04
CA GLY A 58 -8.91 -11.15 -8.33
C GLY A 58 -9.73 -9.87 -8.15
N CYS A 59 -10.72 -9.90 -7.25
CA CYS A 59 -11.52 -8.72 -6.90
C CYS A 59 -10.66 -7.60 -6.29
N LEU A 60 -9.66 -7.94 -5.47
CA LEU A 60 -8.71 -6.96 -4.94
C LEU A 60 -7.93 -6.26 -6.07
N GLU A 61 -7.35 -7.02 -7.01
CA GLU A 61 -6.58 -6.41 -8.11
C GLU A 61 -7.45 -5.48 -8.98
N ILE A 62 -8.70 -5.86 -9.26
CA ILE A 62 -9.65 -4.99 -9.98
C ILE A 62 -9.88 -3.67 -9.22
N LEU A 63 -10.10 -3.73 -7.90
CA LEU A 63 -10.28 -2.53 -7.07
C LEU A 63 -9.01 -1.66 -6.99
N LEU A 64 -7.83 -2.26 -6.96
CA LEU A 64 -6.55 -1.54 -6.99
C LEU A 64 -6.30 -0.91 -8.36
N GLU A 65 -6.62 -1.61 -9.46
CA GLU A 65 -6.54 -1.07 -10.82
C GLU A 65 -7.47 0.13 -11.01
N ASP A 66 -8.72 0.07 -10.54
CA ASP A 66 -9.67 1.17 -10.63
C ASP A 66 -9.30 2.34 -9.71
N ALA A 67 -8.79 2.07 -8.51
CA ALA A 67 -8.24 3.11 -7.63
C ALA A 67 -7.05 3.83 -8.30
N ARG A 68 -6.11 3.07 -8.88
CA ARG A 68 -4.95 3.58 -9.62
C ARG A 68 -5.37 4.41 -10.84
N LYS A 69 -6.33 3.94 -11.63
CA LYS A 69 -6.95 4.70 -12.74
C LYS A 69 -7.56 6.00 -12.22
N SER A 70 -8.32 5.99 -11.12
CA SER A 70 -8.93 7.22 -10.60
C SER A 70 -7.88 8.20 -10.08
N MET A 71 -6.88 7.75 -9.32
CA MET A 71 -5.78 8.61 -8.87
C MET A 71 -5.09 9.30 -10.05
N VAL A 72 -4.76 8.55 -11.11
CA VAL A 72 -4.14 9.12 -12.32
C VAL A 72 -5.13 10.03 -13.08
N LYS A 73 -6.42 9.69 -13.15
CA LYS A 73 -7.53 10.51 -13.71
C LYS A 73 -7.62 11.88 -13.05
N ASP A 74 -7.54 11.93 -11.72
CA ASP A 74 -7.70 13.16 -10.94
C ASP A 74 -6.39 13.97 -10.85
N LEU A 75 -5.22 13.32 -11.01
CA LEU A 75 -3.88 13.95 -10.98
C LEU A 75 -3.68 15.05 -12.02
N VAL A 76 -3.85 14.75 -13.31
CA VAL A 76 -3.56 15.71 -14.40
C VAL A 76 -4.44 16.97 -14.30
N PRO A 77 -5.76 16.87 -14.09
CA PRO A 77 -6.61 18.04 -13.82
C PRO A 77 -6.19 18.85 -12.59
N SER A 78 -5.66 18.21 -11.54
CA SER A 78 -5.16 18.91 -10.35
C SER A 78 -3.87 19.68 -10.65
N VAL A 79 -2.91 19.08 -11.37
CA VAL A 79 -1.69 19.76 -11.81
C VAL A 79 -1.99 20.92 -12.77
N LEU A 80 -2.97 20.77 -13.68
CA LEU A 80 -3.44 21.88 -14.54
C LEU A 80 -4.08 23.03 -13.76
N ARG A 81 -4.57 22.79 -12.53
CA ARG A 81 -5.05 23.83 -11.60
C ARG A 81 -3.94 24.40 -10.70
N GLY A 82 -2.71 23.92 -10.81
CA GLY A 82 -1.60 24.29 -9.93
C GLY A 82 -1.61 23.63 -8.55
N ASP A 83 -2.40 22.57 -8.35
CA ASP A 83 -2.48 21.85 -7.07
C ASP A 83 -1.28 20.91 -6.86
N THR A 84 -0.22 21.48 -6.28
CA THR A 84 1.01 20.78 -5.90
C THR A 84 0.82 19.86 -4.69
N TRP A 85 -0.19 20.10 -3.85
CA TRP A 85 -0.49 19.24 -2.71
C TRP A 85 -1.03 17.88 -3.18
N PHE A 86 -1.96 17.86 -4.13
CA PHE A 86 -2.45 16.61 -4.73
C PHE A 86 -1.30 15.84 -5.40
N LEU A 87 -0.42 16.52 -6.13
CA LEU A 87 0.77 15.94 -6.78
C LEU A 87 1.70 15.25 -5.76
N HIS A 88 2.06 15.95 -4.68
CA HIS A 88 2.89 15.41 -3.61
C HIS A 88 2.20 14.26 -2.85
N ARG A 89 0.91 14.42 -2.53
CA ARG A 89 0.08 13.38 -1.89
C ARG A 89 0.02 12.11 -2.74
N PHE A 90 -0.12 12.26 -4.06
CA PHE A 90 -0.12 11.15 -5.03
C PHE A 90 1.19 10.37 -5.00
N PHE A 91 2.35 11.05 -5.09
CA PHE A 91 3.65 10.37 -5.03
C PHE A 91 3.94 9.69 -3.69
N GLN A 92 3.36 10.18 -2.60
CA GLN A 92 3.44 9.51 -1.30
C GLN A 92 2.58 8.23 -1.22
N SER A 93 1.46 8.14 -1.94
CA SER A 93 0.46 7.09 -1.72
C SER A 93 0.30 6.07 -2.84
N TYR A 94 0.69 6.35 -4.08
CA TYR A 94 0.39 5.47 -5.22
C TYR A 94 0.88 4.02 -5.06
N ARG A 95 2.00 3.82 -4.33
CA ARG A 95 2.60 2.50 -4.07
C ARG A 95 1.70 1.57 -3.24
N SER A 96 0.66 2.07 -2.58
CA SER A 96 -0.35 1.23 -1.93
C SER A 96 -1.39 0.64 -2.89
N VAL A 97 -1.44 1.12 -4.14
CA VAL A 97 -2.40 0.69 -5.18
C VAL A 97 -1.77 0.23 -6.50
N GLY A 98 -0.44 0.10 -6.57
CA GLY A 98 0.25 -0.45 -7.72
C GLY A 98 1.74 -0.14 -7.79
N THR A 99 2.38 -0.57 -8.88
CA THR A 99 3.80 -0.36 -9.14
C THR A 99 4.08 0.94 -9.92
N THR A 100 5.34 1.37 -9.92
CA THR A 100 5.83 2.47 -10.77
C THR A 100 5.45 2.26 -12.23
N GLN A 101 5.71 1.06 -12.79
CA GLN A 101 5.36 0.72 -14.18
C GLN A 101 3.87 0.92 -14.48
N GLN A 102 2.98 0.39 -13.62
CA GLN A 102 1.53 0.48 -13.85
C GLN A 102 1.03 1.93 -13.85
N VAL A 103 1.59 2.78 -12.99
CA VAL A 103 1.27 4.21 -12.94
C VAL A 103 1.87 4.96 -14.12
N LEU A 104 3.13 4.69 -14.45
CA LEU A 104 3.83 5.26 -15.60
C LEU A 104 3.05 4.99 -16.87
N GLU A 105 2.71 3.73 -17.17
CA GLU A 105 1.91 3.36 -18.35
C GLU A 105 0.58 4.13 -18.45
N LEU A 106 -0.12 4.34 -17.33
CA LEU A 106 -1.39 5.11 -17.31
C LEU A 106 -1.20 6.61 -17.59
N LEU A 107 -0.03 7.17 -17.26
CA LEU A 107 0.36 8.52 -17.68
C LEU A 107 0.75 8.55 -19.17
N LEU A 108 1.59 7.62 -19.61
CA LEU A 108 2.13 7.59 -20.98
C LEU A 108 1.05 7.30 -22.04
N LYS A 109 0.03 6.49 -21.71
CA LYS A 109 -1.11 6.16 -22.59
C LYS A 109 -2.04 7.34 -22.90
N ARG A 110 -1.85 8.50 -22.26
CA ARG A 110 -2.72 9.66 -22.49
C ARG A 110 -2.43 10.34 -23.83
N PRO A 111 -3.46 10.62 -24.64
CA PRO A 111 -3.30 11.48 -25.80
C PRO A 111 -3.01 12.90 -25.35
N LEU A 112 -1.76 13.33 -25.51
CA LEU A 112 -1.36 14.73 -25.42
C LEU A 112 -1.89 15.45 -26.67
N PRO A 113 -2.77 16.47 -26.55
CA PRO A 113 -3.02 17.37 -27.66
C PRO A 113 -1.73 18.13 -28.00
N CYS A 114 -1.51 18.42 -29.28
CA CYS A 114 -0.37 19.24 -29.73
C CYS A 114 -0.46 20.63 -29.08
N LEU A 115 0.41 20.91 -28.11
CA LEU A 115 0.42 22.19 -27.37
C LEU A 115 1.84 22.70 -27.12
N PRO A 116 2.10 24.00 -27.39
CA PRO A 116 3.33 24.68 -26.99
C PRO A 116 3.20 25.19 -25.54
N ALA A 117 3.37 24.30 -24.58
CA ALA A 117 3.49 24.58 -23.14
C ALA A 117 4.06 23.34 -22.43
N PRO A 118 4.66 23.46 -21.22
CA PRO A 118 4.87 22.29 -20.39
C PRO A 118 3.51 21.66 -20.08
N SER A 119 3.24 20.51 -20.69
CA SER A 119 2.05 19.73 -20.41
C SER A 119 2.02 19.33 -18.93
N ALA A 120 0.83 19.14 -18.35
CA ALA A 120 0.75 18.61 -16.98
C ALA A 120 1.42 17.22 -16.85
N ILE A 121 1.55 16.47 -17.95
CA ILE A 121 2.32 15.22 -17.97
C ILE A 121 3.81 15.50 -17.80
N SER A 122 4.39 16.48 -18.51
CA SER A 122 5.80 16.85 -18.31
C SER A 122 6.05 17.41 -16.91
N THR A 123 5.12 18.16 -16.32
CA THR A 123 5.23 18.62 -14.93
C THR A 123 5.19 17.46 -13.93
N VAL A 124 4.28 16.48 -14.13
CA VAL A 124 4.22 15.27 -13.30
C VAL A 124 5.51 14.47 -13.42
N LEU A 125 5.98 14.19 -14.64
CA LEU A 125 7.17 13.38 -14.89
C LEU A 125 8.46 14.05 -14.39
N GLY A 126 8.60 15.37 -14.59
CA GLY A 126 9.73 16.14 -14.05
C GLY A 126 9.75 16.08 -12.51
N THR A 127 8.61 16.35 -11.86
CA THR A 127 8.49 16.21 -10.41
C THR A 127 8.81 14.79 -9.91
N TRP A 128 8.43 13.76 -10.69
CA TRP A 128 8.75 12.36 -10.36
C TRP A 128 10.25 12.11 -10.41
N LEU A 129 10.94 12.57 -11.45
CA LEU A 129 12.39 12.43 -11.58
C LEU A 129 13.13 13.25 -10.51
N ASP A 130 12.78 14.53 -10.33
CA ASP A 130 13.53 15.42 -9.44
C ASP A 130 13.39 15.00 -7.96
N ALA A 131 12.15 14.82 -7.48
CA ALA A 131 11.87 14.60 -6.06
C ALA A 131 11.74 13.11 -5.67
N TYR A 132 11.52 12.21 -6.63
CA TYR A 132 11.16 10.81 -6.37
C TYR A 132 11.89 9.81 -7.30
N HIS A 133 13.08 10.17 -7.84
CA HIS A 133 13.91 9.32 -8.71
C HIS A 133 14.11 7.88 -8.21
N GLN A 134 14.05 7.66 -6.89
CA GLN A 134 14.16 6.35 -6.25
C GLN A 134 13.17 5.32 -6.81
N ASP A 135 12.00 5.76 -7.29
CA ASP A 135 10.98 4.90 -7.91
C ASP A 135 11.42 4.27 -9.23
N PHE A 136 12.43 4.84 -9.87
CA PHE A 136 12.99 4.39 -11.14
C PHE A 136 14.25 3.53 -10.95
N GLN A 137 14.75 3.37 -9.71
CA GLN A 137 15.95 2.60 -9.37
C GLN A 137 15.67 1.08 -9.23
N GLU A 138 14.71 0.57 -10.01
CA GLU A 138 14.27 -0.84 -9.99
C GLU A 138 15.27 -1.76 -10.74
N PRO A 139 15.86 -2.77 -10.08
CA PRO A 139 16.73 -3.74 -10.75
C PRO A 139 15.93 -4.93 -11.34
N PRO A 140 16.45 -5.61 -12.38
CA PRO A 140 17.64 -5.27 -13.15
C PRO A 140 17.34 -4.17 -14.18
N ASP A 141 18.38 -3.45 -14.63
CA ASP A 141 18.34 -2.64 -15.84
C ASP A 141 17.36 -1.45 -15.92
N PHE A 142 16.68 -1.08 -14.83
CA PHE A 142 15.85 0.12 -14.69
C PHE A 142 14.76 0.25 -15.77
N PRO A 143 13.86 -0.75 -15.91
CA PRO A 143 12.92 -0.84 -17.05
C PRO A 143 11.96 0.35 -17.10
N CYS A 144 11.43 0.77 -15.95
CA CYS A 144 10.59 1.97 -15.84
C CYS A 144 11.30 3.24 -16.33
N LEU A 145 12.62 3.36 -16.08
CA LEU A 145 13.40 4.52 -16.49
C LEU A 145 13.69 4.50 -18.00
N LYS A 146 14.08 3.35 -18.55
CA LYS A 146 14.29 3.18 -20.00
C LYS A 146 13.03 3.50 -20.79
N GLN A 147 11.87 2.98 -20.36
CA GLN A 147 10.57 3.31 -20.96
C GLN A 147 10.24 4.80 -20.89
N LEU A 148 10.58 5.46 -19.78
CA LEU A 148 10.39 6.91 -19.64
C LEU A 148 11.31 7.69 -20.58
N VAL A 149 12.58 7.31 -20.70
CA VAL A 149 13.56 7.93 -21.63
C VAL A 149 13.08 7.83 -23.08
N GLU A 150 12.70 6.63 -23.55
CA GLU A 150 12.16 6.43 -24.91
C GLU A 150 10.91 7.30 -25.17
N TYR A 151 10.04 7.44 -24.17
CA TYR A 151 8.85 8.27 -24.28
C TYR A 151 9.17 9.76 -24.37
N VAL A 152 10.08 10.27 -23.53
CA VAL A 152 10.40 11.71 -23.54
C VAL A 152 11.23 12.11 -24.76
N GLN A 153 12.12 11.26 -25.27
CA GLN A 153 12.77 11.44 -26.58
C GLN A 153 11.72 11.64 -27.70
N LEU A 154 10.69 10.79 -27.73
CA LEU A 154 9.67 10.82 -28.78
C LEU A 154 8.66 11.99 -28.63
N ARG A 155 8.42 12.47 -27.41
CA ARG A 155 7.33 13.42 -27.09
C ARG A 155 7.77 14.82 -26.70
N PHE A 156 8.98 14.95 -26.16
CA PHE A 156 9.54 16.19 -25.62
C PHE A 156 11.05 16.30 -25.97
N PRO A 157 11.43 16.18 -27.26
CA PRO A 157 12.83 16.32 -27.66
C PRO A 157 13.40 17.69 -27.30
N ASP A 158 14.69 17.72 -26.99
CA ASP A 158 15.49 18.88 -26.57
C ASP A 158 14.97 19.56 -25.28
N SER A 159 14.11 18.90 -24.49
CA SER A 159 13.54 19.46 -23.26
C SER A 159 14.38 19.17 -22.02
N ASP A 160 14.25 20.00 -20.98
CA ASP A 160 14.87 19.74 -19.67
C ASP A 160 14.44 18.38 -19.09
N LEU A 161 13.20 17.96 -19.35
CA LEU A 161 12.66 16.66 -18.91
C LEU A 161 13.42 15.49 -19.56
N GLU A 162 13.72 15.60 -20.85
CA GLU A 162 14.53 14.61 -21.56
C GLU A 162 15.95 14.55 -21.00
N HIS A 163 16.58 15.71 -20.77
CA HIS A 163 17.91 15.80 -20.19
C HIS A 163 17.96 15.18 -18.79
N SER A 164 17.00 15.49 -17.91
CA SER A 164 16.90 14.89 -16.56
C SER A 164 16.71 13.37 -16.60
N ALA A 165 15.90 12.84 -17.52
CA ALA A 165 15.68 11.41 -17.66
C ALA A 165 16.96 10.66 -18.09
N HIS A 166 17.69 11.20 -19.08
CA HIS A 166 18.98 10.66 -19.51
C HIS A 166 20.04 10.75 -18.41
N LEU A 167 20.11 11.88 -17.72
CA LEU A 167 21.07 12.13 -16.64
C LEU A 167 20.86 11.16 -15.46
N LEU A 168 19.61 10.83 -15.12
CA LEU A 168 19.32 9.81 -14.12
C LEU A 168 19.72 8.42 -14.60
N LEU A 169 19.44 8.07 -15.87
CA LEU A 169 19.77 6.76 -16.43
C LEU A 169 21.30 6.55 -16.49
N ALA A 170 22.05 7.57 -16.90
CA ALA A 170 23.51 7.55 -16.93
C ALA A 170 24.11 7.34 -15.53
N GLN A 171 23.65 8.10 -14.52
CA GLN A 171 24.09 7.95 -13.13
C GLN A 171 23.84 6.56 -12.52
N LEU A 172 22.85 5.83 -13.03
CA LEU A 172 22.49 4.50 -12.56
C LEU A 172 23.21 3.37 -13.29
N GLN A 173 23.58 3.58 -14.56
CA GLN A 173 24.34 2.61 -15.35
C GLN A 173 25.85 2.72 -15.11
N ASP A 174 26.35 3.96 -14.95
CA ASP A 174 27.74 4.24 -14.61
C ASP A 174 27.78 5.07 -13.31
N PRO A 175 27.82 4.40 -12.14
CA PRO A 175 27.98 5.07 -10.86
C PRO A 175 29.42 5.58 -10.74
N VAL A 176 29.69 6.71 -11.38
CA VAL A 176 30.92 7.49 -11.18
C VAL A 176 31.18 7.59 -9.67
N PRO A 177 32.35 7.15 -9.17
CA PRO A 177 32.65 7.22 -7.75
C PRO A 177 32.50 8.67 -7.28
N LYS A 178 31.45 8.94 -6.50
CA LYS A 178 31.27 10.24 -5.85
C LYS A 178 32.41 10.36 -4.86
N GLU A 179 33.43 11.13 -5.25
CA GLU A 179 34.71 11.19 -4.55
C GLU A 179 34.50 11.40 -3.06
N ALA A 180 35.27 10.66 -2.27
CA ALA A 180 35.28 10.82 -0.83
C ALA A 180 35.63 12.29 -0.52
N LYS A 181 34.67 13.03 0.05
CA LYS A 181 35.01 14.26 0.76
C LYS A 181 35.97 13.87 1.87
N SER A 182 37.22 14.26 1.71
CA SER A 182 38.26 14.10 2.73
C SER A 182 37.81 14.77 4.02
N GLU A 183 37.64 13.96 5.07
CA GLU A 183 37.83 14.43 6.43
C GLU A 183 39.34 14.63 6.66
N GLY A 184 39.70 15.73 7.32
CA GLY A 184 40.99 15.87 8.01
C GLY A 184 42.15 16.42 7.18
N GLU A 185 42.55 17.64 7.51
CA GLU A 185 43.89 18.29 7.48
C GLU A 185 43.61 19.78 7.75
N GLU A 186 43.34 20.13 9.02
CA GLU A 186 44.30 20.71 10.00
C GLU A 186 44.57 22.21 9.77
#